data_AF-A0A2E3P8T2-F1
#
_entry.id   AF-A0A2E3P8T2-F1
#
_cell.length_a   1.000
_cell.length_b   1.000
_cell.length_c   1.000
_cell.angle_alpha   90.00
_cell.angle_beta   90.00
_cell.angle_gamma   90.00
#
_symmetry.space_group_name_H-M   'P 1'
#
loop_
_entity.id
_entity.type
_entity.pdbx_description
1 polymer ?
#
loop_
_entity_poly.entity_id
_entity_poly.type
_entity_poly.pdbx_seq_one_letter_code
_entity_poly.pdbx_strand_id
1 'polypeptide(L)'
;MTPFIKIVTTAVAMSAIATLAAASDAPARVLKIPQGLCPQTVSAMTDWAAKANGSGIGAYAMPVDMDTKVGQCDTAKIAMGGVAYGYTSYEEAAAAATASCEAQRGADMGNCKVFAYLVDQK
;
A
#
# COMPACT_ATOMS: atom_id res chain seq x y z
N MET A 1 47.43 11.61 22.05
CA MET A 1 47.51 11.05 23.40
C MET A 1 46.11 10.89 23.94
N THR A 2 45.64 9.66 24.01
CA THR A 2 44.34 9.26 24.59
C THR A 2 44.41 9.34 26.11
N PRO A 3 43.29 9.61 26.79
CA PRO A 3 43.02 8.91 28.03
C PRO A 3 41.75 8.07 27.91
N PHE A 4 41.93 6.78 28.19
CA PHE A 4 40.89 5.82 28.50
C PHE A 4 40.23 6.19 29.83
N ILE A 5 38.89 6.27 29.89
CA ILE A 5 38.14 6.28 31.15
C ILE A 5 37.12 5.14 31.13
N LYS A 6 37.16 4.41 32.24
CA LYS A 6 36.57 3.11 32.53
C LYS A 6 35.04 3.14 32.55
N ILE A 7 34.46 2.04 32.08
CA ILE A 7 33.05 1.69 32.20
C ILE A 7 32.67 1.62 33.69
N VAL A 8 31.62 2.34 34.09
CA VAL A 8 30.85 2.04 35.28
C VAL A 8 29.43 1.76 34.84
N THR A 9 29.06 0.48 34.89
CA THR A 9 27.72 -0.02 34.68
C THR A 9 26.89 0.31 35.91
N THR A 10 26.28 1.49 35.94
CA THR A 10 25.18 1.81 36.85
C THR A 10 23.89 1.80 36.05
N ALA A 11 23.18 0.67 36.12
CA ALA A 11 21.77 0.61 35.78
C ALA A 11 21.03 1.57 36.70
N VAL A 12 20.74 2.77 36.20
CA VAL A 12 19.81 3.69 36.82
C VAL A 12 18.65 3.85 35.84
N ALA A 13 17.53 3.25 36.23
CA ALA A 13 16.22 3.52 35.66
C ALA A 13 15.93 5.02 35.79
N MET A 14 16.11 5.73 34.68
CA MET A 14 15.67 7.11 34.51
C MET A 14 14.94 7.17 33.18
N SER A 15 13.62 7.21 33.27
CA SER A 15 12.71 7.95 32.39
C SER A 15 13.22 8.19 30.96
N ALA A 16 13.44 7.14 30.19
CA ALA A 16 13.41 7.27 28.76
C ALA A 16 11.95 7.14 28.34
N ILE A 17 11.22 8.26 28.38
CA ILE A 17 10.18 8.46 27.37
C ILE A 17 10.97 8.41 26.06
N ALA A 18 11.15 7.22 25.49
CA ALA A 18 11.54 7.06 24.12
C ALA A 18 10.30 7.42 23.30
N THR A 19 9.93 8.71 23.33
CA THR A 19 9.21 9.31 22.22
C THR A 19 10.18 9.26 21.06
N LEU A 20 10.15 8.15 20.32
CA LEU A 20 10.44 8.22 18.90
C LEU A 20 9.33 9.09 18.30
N ALA A 21 9.49 10.40 18.47
CA ALA A 21 8.79 11.40 17.67
C ALA A 21 9.47 11.39 16.29
N ALA A 22 9.25 10.31 15.55
CA ALA A 22 9.04 10.42 14.13
C ALA A 22 7.52 10.51 13.96
N ALA A 23 6.93 11.61 14.44
CA ALA A 23 5.67 12.06 13.90
C ALA A 23 6.00 12.46 12.47
N SER A 24 5.94 11.49 11.55
CA SER A 24 5.81 11.81 10.15
C SER A 24 4.51 12.59 10.07
N ASP A 25 4.58 13.92 9.92
CA ASP A 25 3.44 14.82 9.62
C ASP A 25 2.78 14.50 8.26
N ALA A 26 3.06 13.31 7.69
CA ALA A 26 2.30 12.77 6.60
C ALA A 26 0.87 12.52 7.11
N PRO A 27 -0.16 13.06 6.44
CA PRO A 27 -1.53 12.77 6.81
C PRO A 27 -1.71 11.26 6.85
N ALA A 28 -2.38 10.76 7.90
CA ALA A 28 -2.75 9.35 7.95
C ALA A 28 -3.51 9.01 6.66
N ARG A 29 -3.15 7.94 5.96
CA ARG A 29 -3.82 7.56 4.70
C ARG A 29 -4.66 6.32 4.94
N VAL A 30 -5.84 6.27 4.32
CA VAL A 30 -6.71 5.10 4.35
C VAL A 30 -6.71 4.42 3.01
N LEU A 31 -6.38 3.14 3.06
CA LEU A 31 -6.53 2.21 1.95
C LEU A 31 -7.90 1.52 2.06
N LYS A 32 -8.78 1.80 1.11
CA LYS A 32 -10.12 1.19 1.01
C LYS A 32 -10.03 0.00 0.06
N ILE A 33 -10.34 -1.21 0.54
CA ILE A 33 -10.30 -2.46 -0.22
C ILE A 33 -11.64 -3.21 0.00
N PRO A 34 -12.24 -3.86 -1.02
CA PRO A 34 -13.41 -4.70 -0.86
C PRO A 34 -13.10 -5.95 -0.03
N GLN A 35 -14.12 -6.43 0.68
CA GLN A 35 -14.00 -7.67 1.44
C GLN A 35 -13.96 -8.90 0.53
N GLY A 36 -13.36 -9.99 1.03
CA GLY A 36 -13.30 -11.27 0.31
C GLY A 36 -12.15 -11.38 -0.72
N LEU A 37 -11.31 -10.35 -0.85
CA LEU A 37 -10.07 -10.50 -1.62
C LEU A 37 -9.11 -11.48 -0.97
N CYS A 38 -8.27 -12.09 -1.79
CA CYS A 38 -7.28 -13.02 -1.30
C CYS A 38 -6.20 -12.33 -0.46
N PRO A 39 -5.68 -12.98 0.61
CA PRO A 39 -4.71 -12.36 1.50
C PRO A 39 -3.48 -11.81 0.78
N GLN A 40 -2.99 -12.54 -0.22
CA GLN A 40 -1.88 -12.12 -1.06
C GLN A 40 -2.18 -10.84 -1.86
N THR A 41 -3.41 -10.68 -2.36
CA THR A 41 -3.88 -9.48 -3.06
C THR A 41 -3.96 -8.28 -2.12
N VAL A 42 -4.50 -8.51 -0.92
CA VAL A 42 -4.55 -7.49 0.14
C VAL A 42 -3.13 -7.06 0.53
N SER A 43 -2.19 -8.00 0.65
CA SER A 43 -0.79 -7.70 0.94
C SER A 43 -0.16 -6.84 -0.16
N ALA A 44 -0.36 -7.18 -1.43
CA ALA A 44 0.17 -6.41 -2.56
C ALA A 44 -0.37 -4.96 -2.59
N MET A 45 -1.67 -4.78 -2.31
CA MET A 45 -2.28 -3.46 -2.20
C MET A 45 -1.74 -2.67 -1.00
N THR A 46 -1.53 -3.34 0.13
CA THR A 46 -0.99 -2.73 1.35
C THR A 46 0.46 -2.29 1.14
N ASP A 47 1.28 -3.14 0.51
CA ASP A 47 2.68 -2.83 0.18
C ASP A 47 2.78 -1.66 -0.81
N TRP A 48 1.89 -1.62 -1.81
CA TRP A 48 1.79 -0.49 -2.71
C TRP A 48 1.44 0.80 -1.94
N ALA A 49 0.42 0.75 -1.08
CA ALA A 49 -0.02 1.92 -0.33
C ALA A 49 1.06 2.44 0.62
N ALA A 50 1.86 1.55 1.22
CA ALA A 50 3.00 1.91 2.07
C ALA A 50 4.14 2.57 1.28
N LYS A 51 4.31 2.24 -0.01
CA LYS A 51 5.33 2.83 -0.90
C LYS A 51 4.84 4.07 -1.63
N ALA A 52 3.52 4.26 -1.72
CA ALA A 52 2.92 5.39 -2.41
C ALA A 52 3.23 6.68 -1.66
N ASN A 53 4.24 7.41 -2.12
CA ASN A 53 4.62 8.71 -1.60
C ASN A 53 3.94 9.82 -2.43
N GLY A 54 3.04 10.57 -1.81
CA GLY A 54 2.36 11.70 -2.45
C GLY A 54 1.01 12.02 -1.81
N SER A 55 0.60 13.28 -1.86
CA SER A 55 -0.73 13.73 -1.44
C SER A 55 -1.78 13.41 -2.50
N GLY A 56 -3.05 13.29 -2.09
CA GLY A 56 -4.19 13.10 -2.97
C GLY A 56 -4.67 11.65 -3.08
N ILE A 57 -5.60 11.44 -3.99
CA ILE A 57 -6.26 10.16 -4.23
C ILE A 57 -5.37 9.29 -5.11
N GLY A 58 -5.19 8.03 -4.70
CA GLY A 58 -4.62 6.97 -5.50
C GLY A 58 -5.62 5.86 -5.73
N ALA A 59 -5.39 5.07 -6.79
CA ALA A 59 -6.19 3.92 -7.13
C ALA A 59 -5.30 2.74 -7.55
N TYR A 60 -5.80 1.54 -7.28
CA TYR A 60 -5.16 0.27 -7.64
C TYR A 60 -6.15 -0.55 -8.47
N ALA A 61 -5.77 -0.89 -9.69
CA ALA A 61 -6.57 -1.69 -10.61
C ALA A 61 -5.88 -3.01 -10.92
N MET A 62 -6.67 -4.07 -11.09
CA MET A 62 -6.19 -5.39 -11.50
C MET A 62 -7.10 -5.95 -12.57
N PRO A 63 -6.60 -6.82 -13.45
CA PRO A 63 -7.47 -7.57 -14.33
C PRO A 63 -8.31 -8.54 -13.51
N VAL A 64 -9.58 -8.63 -13.86
CA VAL A 64 -10.48 -9.61 -13.25
C VAL A 64 -10.17 -10.97 -13.87
N ASP A 65 -9.67 -11.89 -13.06
CA ASP A 65 -9.67 -13.29 -13.44
C ASP A 65 -11.10 -13.84 -13.30
N MET A 66 -11.69 -14.24 -14.42
CA MET A 66 -13.07 -14.75 -14.47
C MET A 66 -13.19 -16.15 -13.85
N ASP A 67 -12.07 -16.87 -13.72
CA ASP A 67 -12.00 -18.21 -13.14
C ASP A 67 -11.70 -18.17 -11.62
N THR A 68 -11.11 -17.09 -11.13
CA THR A 68 -10.83 -16.90 -9.70
C THR A 68 -12.10 -16.46 -8.96
N LYS A 69 -12.75 -17.41 -8.29
CA LYS A 69 -13.84 -17.12 -7.35
C LYS A 69 -13.30 -16.50 -6.06
N VAL A 70 -14.06 -15.58 -5.47
CA VAL A 70 -13.84 -15.07 -4.11
C VAL A 70 -13.65 -16.26 -3.16
N GLY A 71 -12.48 -16.35 -2.49
CA GLY A 71 -12.12 -17.45 -1.59
C GLY A 71 -11.28 -18.58 -2.20
N GLN A 72 -11.07 -18.63 -3.51
CA GLN A 72 -10.11 -19.55 -4.14
C GLN A 72 -8.75 -18.90 -4.30
N CYS A 73 -8.07 -18.73 -3.17
CA CYS A 73 -6.84 -17.96 -3.11
C CYS A 73 -5.58 -18.73 -3.50
N ASP A 74 -5.66 -20.05 -3.65
CA ASP A 74 -4.52 -20.87 -4.04
C ASP A 74 -4.29 -20.89 -5.56
N THR A 75 -5.33 -20.59 -6.35
CA THR A 75 -5.29 -20.55 -7.82
C THR A 75 -5.30 -19.13 -8.38
N ALA A 76 -5.51 -18.13 -7.54
CA ALA A 76 -5.56 -16.74 -7.92
C ALA A 76 -4.19 -16.27 -8.45
N LYS A 77 -4.10 -15.98 -9.76
CA LYS A 77 -2.94 -15.28 -10.31
C LYS A 77 -3.02 -13.82 -9.86
N ILE A 78 -2.04 -13.36 -9.08
CA ILE A 78 -1.86 -11.91 -8.89
C ILE A 78 -1.22 -11.36 -10.15
N ALA A 79 -2.05 -10.89 -11.05
CA ALA A 79 -1.59 -10.05 -12.13
C ALA A 79 -1.05 -8.73 -11.55
N MET A 80 0.04 -8.23 -12.11
CA MET A 80 0.55 -6.92 -11.76
C MET A 80 -0.54 -5.87 -11.99
N GLY A 81 -0.93 -5.19 -10.92
CA GLY A 81 -1.97 -4.17 -10.97
C GLY A 81 -1.44 -2.85 -11.53
N GLY A 82 -2.29 -2.14 -12.25
CA GLY A 82 -2.06 -0.74 -12.60
C GLY A 82 -2.30 0.17 -11.40
N VAL A 83 -1.43 1.15 -11.22
CA VAL A 83 -1.49 2.05 -10.05
C VAL A 83 -1.43 3.51 -10.47
N ALA A 84 -2.14 4.36 -9.72
CA ALA A 84 -2.17 5.79 -9.93
C ALA A 84 -2.20 6.52 -8.58
N TYR A 85 -1.61 7.72 -8.49
CA TYR A 85 -1.61 8.58 -7.30
C TYR A 85 -1.48 10.05 -7.69
N GLY A 86 -1.84 10.96 -6.77
CA GLY A 86 -1.72 12.41 -6.98
C GLY A 86 -2.97 13.08 -7.56
N TYR A 87 -4.12 12.39 -7.57
CA TYR A 87 -5.34 12.90 -8.17
C TYR A 87 -6.24 13.61 -7.16
N THR A 88 -7.08 14.51 -7.63
CA THR A 88 -8.06 15.23 -6.80
C THR A 88 -9.45 14.57 -6.86
N SER A 89 -9.67 13.65 -7.80
CA SER A 89 -10.93 12.90 -7.95
C SER A 89 -10.71 11.38 -7.96
N TYR A 90 -11.70 10.64 -7.45
CA TYR A 90 -11.70 9.18 -7.50
C TYR A 90 -11.78 8.66 -8.95
N GLU A 91 -12.46 9.39 -9.83
CA GLU A 91 -12.68 9.01 -11.22
C GLU A 91 -11.39 9.09 -12.05
N GLU A 92 -10.63 10.19 -11.93
CA GLU A 92 -9.36 10.33 -12.64
C GLU A 92 -8.32 9.32 -12.15
N ALA A 93 -8.24 9.10 -10.83
CA ALA A 93 -7.37 8.08 -10.25
C ALA A 93 -7.72 6.69 -10.78
N ALA A 94 -9.03 6.37 -10.82
CA ALA A 94 -9.53 5.10 -11.32
C ALA A 94 -9.23 4.89 -12.80
N ALA A 95 -9.47 5.90 -13.63
CA ALA A 95 -9.20 5.87 -15.06
C ALA A 95 -7.71 5.65 -15.32
N ALA A 96 -6.83 6.37 -14.61
CA ALA A 96 -5.38 6.24 -14.75
C ALA A 96 -4.88 4.85 -14.30
N ALA A 97 -5.33 4.35 -13.15
CA ALA A 97 -4.95 3.02 -12.68
C ALA A 97 -5.44 1.92 -13.63
N THR A 98 -6.67 2.05 -14.14
CA THR A 98 -7.24 1.10 -15.11
C THR A 98 -6.48 1.13 -16.43
N ALA A 99 -6.16 2.31 -16.98
CA ALA A 99 -5.35 2.43 -18.19
C ALA A 99 -3.95 1.81 -18.01
N SER A 100 -3.31 2.03 -16.86
CA SER A 100 -2.03 1.41 -16.52
C SER A 100 -2.13 -0.12 -16.45
N CYS A 101 -3.24 -0.63 -15.89
CA CYS A 101 -3.51 -2.05 -15.79
C CYS A 101 -3.72 -2.68 -17.18
N GLU A 102 -4.56 -2.07 -18.02
CA GLU A 102 -4.84 -2.58 -19.38
C GLU A 102 -3.58 -2.64 -20.23
N ALA A 103 -2.66 -1.69 -20.05
CA ALA A 103 -1.36 -1.69 -20.74
C ALA A 103 -0.45 -2.89 -20.35
N GLN A 104 -0.66 -3.48 -19.17
CA GLN A 104 0.14 -4.59 -18.64
C GLN A 104 -0.62 -5.92 -18.61
N ARG A 105 -1.90 -5.90 -18.99
CA ARG A 105 -2.80 -7.05 -18.87
C ARG A 105 -2.42 -8.16 -19.84
N GLY A 106 -2.36 -9.40 -19.32
CA GLY A 106 -2.24 -10.60 -20.15
C GLY A 106 -3.46 -10.84 -21.04
N ALA A 107 -3.25 -11.41 -22.23
CA ALA A 107 -4.34 -11.73 -23.16
C ALA A 107 -5.34 -12.76 -22.60
N ASP A 108 -4.93 -13.56 -21.61
CA ASP A 108 -5.74 -14.56 -20.91
C ASP A 108 -6.56 -14.00 -19.75
N MET A 109 -6.46 -12.69 -19.46
CA MET A 109 -7.11 -12.08 -18.30
C MET A 109 -8.31 -11.21 -18.69
N GLY A 110 -9.33 -11.14 -17.83
CA GLY A 110 -10.47 -10.25 -18.03
C GLY A 110 -10.14 -8.78 -17.81
N ASN A 111 -11.08 -7.90 -18.13
CA ASN A 111 -10.89 -6.45 -18.07
C ASN A 111 -10.40 -5.98 -16.70
N CYS A 112 -9.58 -4.93 -16.71
CA CYS A 112 -9.11 -4.28 -15.51
C CYS A 112 -10.23 -3.55 -14.77
N LYS A 113 -10.27 -3.73 -13.46
CA LYS A 113 -11.17 -3.01 -12.54
C LYS A 113 -10.40 -2.47 -11.37
N VAL A 114 -10.86 -1.36 -10.83
CA VAL A 114 -10.32 -0.78 -9.60
C VAL A 114 -10.80 -1.59 -8.41
N PHE A 115 -9.85 -1.97 -7.57
CA PHE A 115 -10.12 -2.71 -6.33
C PHE A 115 -9.72 -1.94 -5.09
N ALA A 116 -8.84 -0.95 -5.18
CA ALA A 116 -8.52 -0.16 -4.00
C ALA A 116 -8.37 1.32 -4.30
N TYR A 117 -8.68 2.12 -3.30
CA TYR A 117 -8.39 3.55 -3.28
C TYR A 117 -7.56 3.89 -2.07
N LEU A 118 -6.53 4.70 -2.28
CA LEU A 118 -5.72 5.31 -1.24
C LEU A 118 -6.12 6.78 -1.12
N VAL A 119 -6.54 7.20 0.06
CA VAL A 119 -7.00 8.57 0.30
C VAL A 119 -6.40 9.11 1.57
N ASP A 120 -6.11 10.41 1.58
CA ASP A 120 -5.66 11.09 2.79
C ASP A 120 -6.84 11.19 3.78
N GLN A 121 -6.59 10.86 5.04
CA GLN A 121 -7.53 11.12 6.13
C GLN A 121 -7.55 12.63 6.36
N LYS A 122 -8.73 13.21 6.20
CA LYS A 122 -9.01 14.59 6.61
C LYS A 122 -9.33 14.65 8.08
#